data_AF-A0A965U640-F1
#
_entry.id   AF-A0A965U640-F1
#
_cell.length_a   1.000
_cell.length_b   1.000
_cell.length_c   1.000
_cell.angle_alpha   90.00
_cell.angle_beta   90.00
_cell.angle_gamma   90.00
#
_symmetry.space_group_name_H-M   'P 1'
#
loop_
_entity.id
_entity.type
_entity.pdbx_description
1 polymer ?
#
loop_
_entity_poly.entity_id
_entity_poly.type
_entity_poly.pdbx_seq_one_letter_code
_entity_poly.pdbx_strand_id
1 'polypeptide(L)'
;MCNGIDIAAFPVEDAQGMPTGLFFYSPKEDAFMRYIAPTHEVRESFHQGLNRRAYEMLGAHPVTQDGEEYWHFCVWAPSAKHVALVGDFNDYDKSRCPMQKQYDGTWEVRVARAELWKNLNEDGYPTYKYAVWGADDLWRMKADPYAFYSELRPHTASRLYDLSDYPWRDEAWLKKRAQSNPYQSPVNIYEVHVGSWRRHPDGEYLTYVEFAQQVIPYVKEMGYTHLELLPVMEHPLDLSWGYQVTGFYAATARYGTPRQLMELVDRCHQAGIGVILDWVP
;
A
#
# COMPACT_ATOMS: atom_id res chain seq x y z
N MET A 1 -19.84 -58.69 -12.06
CA MET A 1 -18.66 -59.54 -11.82
C MET A 1 -17.68 -59.32 -12.94
N CYS A 2 -16.57 -58.63 -12.65
CA CYS A 2 -15.22 -58.82 -13.19
C CYS A 2 -14.37 -57.65 -12.66
N ASN A 3 -13.78 -57.93 -11.50
CA ASN A 3 -12.52 -57.49 -10.88
C ASN A 3 -11.77 -56.25 -11.41
N GLY A 4 -11.33 -55.44 -10.45
CA GLY A 4 -10.54 -54.23 -10.64
C GLY A 4 -9.05 -54.46 -10.82
N ILE A 5 -8.36 -53.34 -11.05
CA ILE A 5 -6.93 -53.12 -10.79
C ILE A 5 -6.82 -51.67 -10.28
N ASP A 6 -6.38 -51.54 -9.03
CA ASP A 6 -5.87 -50.30 -8.43
C ASP A 6 -4.51 -49.96 -9.07
N ILE A 7 -4.28 -48.68 -9.36
CA ILE A 7 -2.93 -48.16 -9.62
C ILE A 7 -2.64 -47.10 -8.57
N ALA A 8 -1.64 -47.45 -7.75
CA ALA A 8 -1.16 -46.71 -6.59
C ALA A 8 -0.50 -45.38 -6.95
N ALA A 9 -0.52 -44.48 -5.97
CA ALA A 9 0.24 -43.24 -5.92
C ALA A 9 1.75 -43.49 -5.98
N PHE A 10 2.47 -42.61 -6.67
CA PHE A 10 3.91 -42.43 -6.50
C PHE A 10 4.17 -41.06 -5.87
N PRO A 11 4.96 -40.98 -4.79
CA PRO A 11 5.37 -39.72 -4.19
C PRO A 11 6.50 -39.10 -5.04
N VAL A 12 6.44 -37.80 -5.26
CA VAL A 12 7.62 -37.04 -5.70
C VAL A 12 8.29 -36.54 -4.42
N GLU A 13 9.33 -37.25 -3.99
CA GLU A 13 10.27 -36.77 -2.97
C GLU A 13 11.14 -35.67 -3.58
N ASP A 14 11.15 -34.49 -2.95
CA ASP A 14 12.14 -33.47 -3.18
C ASP A 14 13.44 -33.82 -2.45
N ALA A 15 14.47 -34.11 -3.24
CA ALA A 15 15.82 -34.37 -2.75
C ALA A 15 16.47 -33.07 -2.26
N GLN A 16 16.12 -32.65 -1.05
CA GLN A 16 16.91 -31.82 -0.12
C GLN A 16 16.07 -31.58 1.13
N GLY A 17 16.29 -32.40 2.17
CA GLY A 17 15.59 -32.32 3.45
C GLY A 17 15.85 -31.00 4.19
N MET A 18 15.16 -29.93 3.78
CA MET A 18 14.96 -28.72 4.55
C MET A 18 13.55 -28.75 5.13
N PRO A 19 13.37 -28.51 6.44
CA PRO A 19 12.03 -28.47 7.00
C PRO A 19 11.25 -27.35 6.32
N THR A 20 10.12 -27.70 5.71
CA THR A 20 9.07 -26.75 5.31
C THR A 20 8.49 -26.14 6.57
N GLY A 21 9.24 -25.23 7.17
CA GLY A 21 8.70 -24.24 8.07
C GLY A 21 7.78 -23.37 7.24
N LEU A 22 6.48 -23.66 7.27
CA LEU A 22 5.50 -22.60 7.10
C LEU A 22 5.83 -21.57 8.17
N PHE A 23 6.56 -20.52 7.78
CA PHE A 23 6.65 -19.31 8.56
C PHE A 23 5.26 -18.67 8.52
N PHE A 24 4.34 -19.19 9.34
CA PHE A 24 3.25 -18.39 9.84
C PHE A 24 3.88 -17.32 10.71
N TYR A 25 4.23 -16.19 10.09
CA TYR A 25 4.34 -14.95 10.81
C TYR A 25 2.93 -14.67 11.35
N SER A 26 2.68 -15.07 12.58
CA SER A 26 1.57 -14.55 13.37
C SER A 26 1.88 -13.08 13.61
N PRO A 27 1.14 -12.12 13.03
CA PRO A 27 1.27 -10.74 13.46
C PRO A 27 0.82 -10.74 14.92
N LYS A 28 1.75 -10.51 15.85
CA LYS A 28 1.34 -9.97 17.14
C LYS A 28 0.52 -8.73 16.83
N GLU A 29 -0.66 -8.66 17.41
CA GLU A 29 -1.74 -7.68 17.16
C GLU A 29 -1.36 -6.20 17.41
N ASP A 30 -0.09 -5.88 17.71
CA ASP A 30 0.33 -4.55 18.18
C ASP A 30 1.28 -3.77 17.24
N ALA A 31 1.60 -4.28 16.03
CA ALA A 31 2.66 -3.67 15.19
C ALA A 31 2.39 -3.67 13.67
N PHE A 32 1.13 -3.61 13.23
CA PHE A 32 0.83 -3.52 11.79
C PHE A 32 1.53 -2.31 11.17
N MET A 33 2.38 -2.55 10.17
CA MET A 33 3.11 -1.53 9.37
C MET A 33 4.18 -0.69 10.10
N ARG A 34 4.52 -0.98 11.35
CA ARG A 34 5.73 -0.44 11.99
C ARG A 34 6.97 -1.14 11.44
N TYR A 35 8.05 -0.39 11.23
CA TYR A 35 9.28 -0.96 10.68
C TYR A 35 9.91 -1.95 11.65
N ILE A 36 10.21 -3.13 11.12
CA ILE A 36 11.07 -4.12 11.77
C ILE A 36 12.23 -4.35 10.82
N ALA A 37 13.46 -4.22 11.33
CA ALA A 37 14.65 -4.43 10.51
C ALA A 37 14.60 -5.83 9.88
N PRO A 38 14.65 -5.92 8.53
CA PRO A 38 14.57 -7.21 7.85
C PRO A 38 15.84 -8.02 8.10
N THR A 39 15.72 -9.34 8.19
CA THR A 39 16.89 -10.23 8.21
C THR A 39 17.55 -10.26 6.82
N HIS A 40 18.75 -10.82 6.75
CA HIS A 40 19.44 -11.03 5.48
C HIS A 40 18.59 -11.87 4.51
N GLU A 41 17.93 -12.92 4.99
CA GLU A 41 17.07 -13.79 4.19
C GLU A 41 15.87 -13.03 3.60
N VAL A 42 15.27 -12.11 4.37
CA VAL A 42 14.16 -11.28 3.89
C VAL A 42 14.63 -10.34 2.78
N ARG A 43 15.82 -9.74 2.91
CA ARG A 43 16.43 -8.91 1.86
C ARG A 43 16.73 -9.72 0.59
N GLU A 44 17.39 -10.87 0.72
CA GLU A 44 17.68 -11.75 -0.42
C GLU A 44 16.41 -12.20 -1.15
N SER A 45 15.34 -12.51 -0.41
CA SER A 45 14.06 -12.90 -1.02
C SER A 45 13.44 -11.79 -1.88
N PHE A 46 13.72 -10.51 -1.59
CA PHE A 46 13.30 -9.38 -2.44
C PHE A 46 14.05 -9.39 -3.77
N HIS A 47 15.37 -9.62 -3.75
CA HIS A 47 16.18 -9.70 -4.97
C HIS A 47 15.86 -10.91 -5.86
N GLN A 48 15.38 -11.98 -5.25
CA GLN A 48 14.89 -13.17 -5.95
C GLN A 48 13.45 -12.99 -6.48
N GLY A 49 12.78 -11.88 -6.18
CA GLY A 49 11.39 -11.63 -6.56
C GLY A 49 10.36 -12.48 -5.80
N LEU A 50 10.76 -13.05 -4.65
CA LEU A 50 9.92 -13.94 -3.83
C LEU A 50 9.25 -13.20 -2.66
N ASN A 51 9.74 -12.01 -2.30
CA ASN A 51 9.19 -11.24 -1.19
C ASN A 51 7.85 -10.57 -1.53
N ARG A 52 6.75 -11.19 -1.11
CA ARG A 52 5.38 -10.65 -1.26
C ARG A 52 5.01 -9.56 -0.25
N ARG A 53 5.91 -9.26 0.70
CA ARG A 53 5.74 -8.26 1.78
C ARG A 53 6.86 -7.23 1.77
N ALA A 54 7.45 -6.96 0.60
CA ALA A 54 8.52 -5.99 0.45
C ALA A 54 8.12 -4.57 0.92
N TYR A 55 6.81 -4.26 0.87
CA TYR A 55 6.23 -3.01 1.37
C TYR A 55 6.32 -2.83 2.89
N GLU A 56 6.79 -3.81 3.66
CA GLU A 56 7.04 -3.67 5.11
C GLU A 56 8.49 -3.25 5.40
N MET A 57 9.35 -3.38 4.39
CA MET A 57 10.76 -3.03 4.42
C MET A 57 11.03 -1.73 3.66
N LEU A 58 10.43 -1.58 2.47
CA LEU A 58 10.58 -0.45 1.56
C LEU A 58 9.48 0.58 1.81
N GLY A 59 9.80 1.86 1.59
CA GLY A 59 8.90 2.97 1.84
C GLY A 59 9.30 3.75 3.08
N ALA A 60 8.31 4.39 3.71
CA ALA A 60 8.48 5.13 4.95
C ALA A 60 7.60 4.53 6.06
N HIS A 61 8.22 4.18 7.18
CA HIS A 61 7.56 3.48 8.27
C HIS A 61 7.93 4.05 9.64
N PRO A 62 6.98 4.15 10.58
CA PRO A 62 7.29 4.49 11.96
C PRO A 62 8.12 3.39 12.62
N VAL A 63 9.09 3.78 13.45
CA VAL A 63 9.95 2.88 14.22
C VAL A 63 10.23 3.47 15.59
N THR A 64 10.18 2.65 16.62
CA THR A 64 10.58 3.04 17.97
C THR A 64 11.99 2.51 18.22
N GLN A 65 12.90 3.39 18.65
CA GLN A 65 14.26 3.02 19.01
C GLN A 65 14.60 3.66 20.35
N ASP A 66 15.02 2.86 21.33
CA ASP A 66 15.42 3.32 22.66
C ASP A 66 14.37 4.20 23.37
N GLY A 67 13.07 3.94 23.11
CA GLY A 67 11.95 4.69 23.68
C GLY A 67 11.58 5.98 22.93
N GLU A 68 12.29 6.30 21.85
CA GLU A 68 12.04 7.46 21.00
C GLU A 68 11.41 7.07 19.65
N GLU A 69 10.59 7.98 19.11
CA GLU A 69 9.88 7.78 17.85
C GLU A 69 10.66 8.33 16.65
N TYR A 70 10.88 7.47 15.67
CA TYR A 70 11.54 7.77 14.41
C TYR A 70 10.67 7.31 13.24
N TRP A 71 11.07 7.72 12.04
CA TRP A 71 10.66 7.09 10.80
C TRP A 71 11.88 6.51 10.10
N HIS A 72 11.74 5.28 9.62
CA HIS A 72 12.71 4.63 8.75
C HIS A 72 12.26 4.77 7.29
N PHE A 73 13.18 5.21 6.45
CA PHE A 73 12.99 5.38 5.02
C PHE A 73 13.90 4.42 4.29
N CYS A 74 13.37 3.69 3.31
CA CYS A 74 14.12 2.72 2.53
C CYS A 74 13.67 2.72 1.07
N VAL A 75 14.61 2.91 0.15
CA VAL A 75 14.34 2.87 -1.31
C VAL A 75 15.37 2.03 -2.03
N TRP A 76 14.92 1.17 -2.95
CA TRP A 76 15.81 0.40 -3.81
C TRP A 76 16.27 1.25 -5.01
N ALA A 77 17.56 1.59 -5.04
CA ALA A 77 18.17 2.39 -6.10
C ALA A 77 19.63 1.96 -6.31
N PRO A 78 19.87 0.72 -6.79
CA PRO A 78 21.18 0.07 -6.74
C PRO A 78 22.24 0.80 -7.59
N SER A 79 21.83 1.41 -8.69
CA SER A 79 22.72 2.15 -9.61
C SER A 79 22.88 3.63 -9.26
N ALA A 80 22.19 4.13 -8.23
CA ALA A 80 22.37 5.51 -7.80
C ALA A 80 23.79 5.70 -7.23
N LYS A 81 24.37 6.87 -7.52
CA LYS A 81 25.63 7.31 -6.93
C LYS A 81 25.39 7.87 -5.53
N HIS A 82 24.32 8.64 -5.36
CA HIS A 82 23.88 9.20 -4.08
C HIS A 82 22.35 9.26 -4.00
N VAL A 83 21.82 9.09 -2.80
CA VAL A 83 20.41 9.36 -2.48
C VAL A 83 20.36 10.22 -1.22
N ALA A 84 19.46 11.20 -1.20
CA ALA A 84 19.14 11.98 -0.02
C ALA A 84 17.63 12.05 0.18
N LEU A 85 17.21 12.04 1.43
CA LEU A 85 15.82 12.28 1.81
C LEU A 85 15.59 13.79 1.85
N VAL A 86 14.55 14.25 1.16
CA VAL A 86 14.21 15.68 1.09
C VAL A 86 12.74 15.87 1.39
N GLY A 87 12.35 16.98 2.03
CA GLY A 87 10.97 17.27 2.39
C GLY A 87 10.84 18.61 3.12
N ASP A 88 9.64 18.90 3.62
CA ASP A 88 9.36 20.17 4.32
C ASP A 88 10.29 20.39 5.53
N PHE A 89 10.66 19.32 6.21
CA PHE A 89 11.54 19.32 7.39
C PHE A 89 12.98 19.79 7.10
N ASN A 90 13.41 19.79 5.83
CA ASN A 90 14.75 20.20 5.43
C ASN A 90 14.78 21.14 4.21
N ASP A 91 13.66 21.82 3.94
CA ASP A 91 13.51 22.78 2.83
C ASP A 91 13.83 22.17 1.46
N TYR A 92 13.58 20.87 1.32
CA TYR A 92 13.92 20.09 0.14
C TYR A 92 15.42 20.10 -0.24
N ASP A 93 16.33 20.40 0.70
CA ASP A 93 17.76 20.48 0.45
C ASP A 93 18.43 19.10 0.54
N LYS A 94 18.82 18.57 -0.63
CA LYS A 94 19.53 17.29 -0.81
C LYS A 94 20.86 17.15 -0.06
N SER A 95 21.45 18.24 0.45
CA SER A 95 22.70 18.20 1.23
C SER A 95 22.48 17.87 2.70
N ARG A 96 21.26 18.01 3.22
CA ARG A 96 20.97 17.99 4.67
C ARG A 96 20.67 16.61 5.25
N CYS A 97 20.17 15.67 4.44
CA CYS A 97 19.80 14.33 4.90
C CYS A 97 20.22 13.25 3.89
N PRO A 98 21.53 13.02 3.71
CA PRO A 98 22.02 11.94 2.85
C PRO A 98 21.63 10.56 3.42
N MET A 99 21.28 9.62 2.55
CA MET A 99 20.95 8.24 2.90
C MET A 99 22.17 7.33 2.79
N GLN A 100 22.18 6.24 3.54
CA GLN A 100 23.25 5.25 3.51
C GLN A 100 22.89 4.11 2.55
N LYS A 101 23.77 3.83 1.58
CA LYS A 101 23.64 2.66 0.71
C LYS A 101 23.98 1.38 1.47
N GLN A 102 23.10 0.39 1.36
CA GLN A 102 23.30 -0.95 1.90
C GLN A 102 23.89 -1.90 0.84
N TYR A 103 24.35 -3.08 1.28
CA TYR A 103 25.02 -4.07 0.42
C TYR A 103 24.13 -4.58 -0.73
N ASP A 104 22.82 -4.58 -0.52
CA ASP A 104 21.78 -5.11 -1.38
C ASP A 104 21.22 -4.04 -2.37
N GLY A 105 21.76 -2.82 -2.30
CA GLY A 105 21.40 -1.71 -3.17
C GLY A 105 20.20 -0.89 -2.69
N THR A 106 19.67 -1.16 -1.49
CA THR A 106 18.76 -0.21 -0.83
C THR A 106 19.53 0.98 -0.29
N TRP A 107 18.82 2.10 -0.12
CA TRP A 107 19.29 3.31 0.54
C TRP A 107 18.40 3.57 1.73
N GLU A 108 19.00 3.80 2.90
CA GLU A 108 18.28 3.87 4.16
C GLU A 108 18.68 5.07 5.00
N VAL A 109 17.71 5.64 5.72
CA VAL A 109 17.95 6.64 6.76
C VAL A 109 16.86 6.56 7.83
N ARG A 110 17.19 6.93 9.07
CA ARG A 110 16.21 7.15 10.14
C ARG A 110 16.20 8.63 10.51
N VAL A 111 15.01 9.18 10.64
CA VAL A 111 14.82 10.60 11.03
C VAL A 111 13.85 10.65 12.20
N ALA A 112 14.20 11.42 13.23
CA ALA A 112 13.35 11.56 14.41
C ALA A 112 11.99 12.16 14.03
N ARG A 113 10.91 11.64 14.60
CA ARG A 113 9.55 12.13 14.34
C ARG A 113 9.42 13.63 14.60
N ALA A 114 10.05 14.11 15.68
CA ALA A 114 10.01 15.53 16.04
C ALA A 114 10.61 16.44 14.95
N GLU A 115 11.62 15.97 14.20
CA GLU A 115 12.22 16.72 13.08
C GLU A 115 11.27 16.78 11.88
N LEU A 116 10.68 15.63 11.53
CA LEU A 116 9.78 15.50 10.37
C LEU A 116 8.51 16.36 10.49
N TRP A 117 8.07 16.65 11.71
CA TRP A 117 6.86 17.44 11.99
C TRP A 117 7.12 18.93 12.30
N LYS A 118 8.33 19.46 12.10
CA LYS A 118 8.64 20.87 12.43
C LYS A 118 7.92 21.89 11.53
N ASN A 119 7.82 21.60 10.24
CA ASN A 119 7.35 22.52 9.21
C ASN A 119 6.15 21.91 8.47
N LEU A 120 5.03 21.71 9.16
CA LEU A 120 3.85 21.10 8.55
C LEU A 120 3.11 22.08 7.64
N ASN A 121 2.61 21.54 6.54
CA ASN A 121 1.57 22.19 5.75
C ASN A 121 0.22 22.14 6.49
N GLU A 122 -0.76 22.91 6.01
CA GLU A 122 -2.07 23.09 6.68
C GLU A 122 -2.83 21.77 6.94
N ASP A 123 -2.60 20.75 6.11
CA ASP A 123 -3.23 19.43 6.24
C ASP A 123 -2.57 18.50 7.28
N GLY A 124 -1.43 18.88 7.85
CA GLY A 124 -0.77 18.17 8.94
C GLY A 124 0.03 16.92 8.56
N TYR A 125 0.24 16.64 7.26
CA TYR A 125 1.02 15.48 6.81
C TYR A 125 2.35 15.91 6.19
N PRO A 126 3.51 15.57 6.82
CA PRO A 126 4.82 15.88 6.26
C PRO A 126 5.00 15.33 4.85
N THR A 127 5.54 16.15 3.95
CA THR A 127 5.89 15.72 2.60
C THR A 127 7.35 15.30 2.50
N TYR A 128 7.64 14.34 1.63
CA TYR A 128 9.00 13.92 1.30
C TYR A 128 9.14 13.40 -0.14
N LYS A 129 10.39 13.40 -0.62
CA LYS A 129 10.86 12.76 -1.85
C LYS A 129 12.24 12.18 -1.62
N TYR A 130 12.68 11.34 -2.55
CA TYR A 130 14.09 10.98 -2.70
C TYR A 130 14.73 11.88 -3.76
N ALA A 131 15.76 12.63 -3.36
CA ALA A 131 16.69 13.22 -4.30
C ALA A 131 17.69 12.14 -4.72
N VAL A 132 17.68 11.75 -5.99
CA VAL A 132 18.51 10.65 -6.52
C VAL A 132 19.52 11.21 -7.51
N TRP A 133 20.80 10.99 -7.26
CA TRP A 133 21.87 11.24 -8.22
C TRP A 133 22.14 9.96 -9.02
N GLY A 134 21.69 9.96 -10.27
CA GLY A 134 21.73 8.79 -11.15
C GLY A 134 23.13 8.45 -11.65
N ALA A 135 23.24 7.28 -12.29
CA ALA A 135 24.46 6.86 -12.98
C ALA A 135 24.87 7.82 -14.12
N ASP A 136 23.89 8.57 -14.64
CA ASP A 136 24.02 9.59 -15.70
C ASP A 136 24.40 10.98 -15.18
N ASP A 137 24.85 11.07 -13.93
CA ASP A 137 25.30 12.31 -13.29
C ASP A 137 24.23 13.40 -13.12
N LEU A 138 22.94 13.04 -13.20
CA LEU A 138 21.83 13.97 -13.02
C LEU A 138 21.08 13.74 -11.70
N TRP A 139 20.73 14.83 -11.03
CA TRP A 139 19.82 14.82 -9.88
C TRP A 139 18.36 14.80 -10.33
N ARG A 140 17.55 13.94 -9.70
CA ARG A 140 16.10 13.87 -9.91
C ARG A 140 15.38 13.75 -8.57
N MET A 141 14.30 14.50 -8.42
CA MET A 141 13.37 14.31 -7.31
C MET A 141 12.37 13.21 -7.68
N LYS A 142 12.24 12.20 -6.82
CA LYS A 142 11.35 11.06 -7.02
C LYS A 142 10.39 10.93 -5.85
N ALA A 143 9.11 10.73 -6.15
CA ALA A 143 8.16 10.19 -5.19
C ALA A 143 8.64 8.80 -4.75
N ASP A 144 8.28 8.40 -3.53
CA ASP A 144 8.56 7.07 -3.03
C ASP A 144 7.69 6.03 -3.77
N PRO A 145 8.29 5.02 -4.43
CA PRO A 145 7.55 3.95 -5.09
C PRO A 145 6.63 3.16 -4.15
N TYR A 146 6.97 3.13 -2.86
CA TYR A 146 6.26 2.44 -1.77
C TYR A 146 5.54 3.41 -0.83
N ALA A 147 5.27 4.66 -1.25
CA ALA A 147 4.45 5.58 -0.46
C ALA A 147 3.04 5.02 -0.22
N PHE A 148 2.55 5.15 1.00
CA PHE A 148 1.13 4.87 1.33
C PHE A 148 0.20 6.05 1.08
N TYR A 149 0.76 7.26 0.96
CA TYR A 149 -0.01 8.47 0.71
C TYR A 149 0.79 9.47 -0.15
N SER A 150 0.07 10.31 -0.89
CA SER A 150 0.64 11.29 -1.82
C SER A 150 0.00 12.65 -1.63
N GLU A 151 0.69 13.70 -2.07
CA GLU A 151 0.04 14.98 -2.34
C GLU A 151 -1.01 14.85 -3.45
N LEU A 152 -2.02 15.72 -3.38
CA LEU A 152 -2.99 15.89 -4.44
C LEU A 152 -2.31 16.44 -5.69
N ARG A 153 -2.56 15.79 -6.84
CA ARG A 153 -2.11 16.26 -8.15
C ARG A 153 -2.50 17.74 -8.39
N PRO A 154 -1.64 18.56 -9.03
CA PRO A 154 -0.45 18.16 -9.80
C PRO A 154 0.82 18.01 -8.95
N HIS A 155 0.74 18.17 -7.63
CA HIS A 155 1.86 17.91 -6.75
C HIS A 155 2.20 16.42 -6.71
N THR A 156 3.44 16.09 -6.29
CA THR A 156 4.02 14.76 -6.48
C THR A 156 4.88 14.28 -5.31
N ALA A 157 4.92 15.00 -4.19
CA ALA A 157 5.60 14.48 -3.01
C ALA A 157 4.79 13.35 -2.39
N SER A 158 5.50 12.39 -1.82
CA SER A 158 4.92 11.39 -0.95
C SER A 158 4.62 12.03 0.40
N ARG A 159 3.63 11.50 1.11
CA ARG A 159 3.26 11.96 2.46
C ARG A 159 3.51 10.86 3.47
N LEU A 160 4.00 11.26 4.64
CA LEU A 160 4.08 10.35 5.77
C LEU A 160 2.68 10.06 6.29
N TYR A 161 2.35 8.78 6.35
CA TYR A 161 1.04 8.33 6.80
C TYR A 161 1.19 7.00 7.53
N ASP A 162 0.78 6.99 8.80
CA ASP A 162 0.81 5.79 9.62
C ASP A 162 -0.48 4.98 9.42
N LEU A 163 -0.34 3.77 8.88
CA LEU A 163 -1.45 2.86 8.66
C LEU A 163 -1.77 2.01 9.89
N SER A 164 -0.95 2.09 10.96
CA SER A 164 -1.29 1.43 12.21
C SER A 164 -2.63 1.97 12.75
N ASP A 165 -3.36 1.14 13.48
CA ASP A 165 -4.51 1.54 14.30
C ASP A 165 -5.84 1.83 13.57
N TYR A 166 -6.02 1.41 12.31
CA TYR A 166 -7.37 1.41 11.71
C TYR A 166 -8.22 0.27 12.33
N PRO A 167 -9.34 0.56 13.01
CA PRO A 167 -10.09 -0.44 13.77
C PRO A 167 -11.11 -1.16 12.89
N TRP A 168 -10.65 -2.06 12.03
CA TRP A 168 -11.50 -2.88 11.15
C TRP A 168 -12.63 -3.59 11.90
N ARG A 169 -13.82 -3.65 11.29
CA ARG A 169 -15.01 -4.31 11.86
C ARG A 169 -15.61 -5.35 10.90
N ASP A 170 -14.79 -5.89 10.01
CA ASP A 170 -15.18 -6.81 8.94
C ASP A 170 -14.77 -8.27 9.18
N GLU A 171 -14.33 -8.62 10.39
CA GLU A 171 -13.84 -9.97 10.72
C GLU A 171 -14.84 -11.08 10.32
N ALA A 172 -16.14 -10.87 10.59
CA ALA A 172 -17.19 -11.80 10.21
C ALA A 172 -17.32 -11.97 8.69
N TRP A 173 -17.15 -10.88 7.93
CA TRP A 173 -17.18 -10.91 6.47
C TRP A 173 -15.97 -11.68 5.92
N LEU A 174 -14.76 -11.42 6.43
CA LEU A 174 -13.54 -12.12 6.02
C LEU A 174 -13.62 -13.63 6.31
N LYS A 175 -14.13 -14.03 7.48
CA LYS A 175 -14.36 -15.44 7.83
C LYS A 175 -15.33 -16.11 6.85
N LYS A 176 -16.44 -15.45 6.52
CA LYS A 176 -17.41 -15.95 5.53
C LYS A 176 -16.78 -16.06 4.13
N ARG A 177 -16.04 -15.04 3.69
CA ARG A 177 -15.37 -15.02 2.38
C ARG A 177 -14.40 -16.19 2.23
N ALA A 178 -13.60 -16.49 3.25
CA ALA A 178 -12.64 -17.60 3.22
C ALA A 178 -13.29 -18.98 3.05
N GLN A 179 -14.57 -19.13 3.40
CA GLN A 179 -15.33 -20.37 3.28
C GLN A 179 -16.22 -20.40 2.02
N SER A 180 -16.28 -19.31 1.26
CA SER A 180 -17.17 -19.16 0.12
C SER A 180 -16.43 -19.41 -1.20
N ASN A 181 -17.03 -20.15 -2.12
CA ASN A 181 -16.53 -20.29 -3.49
C ASN A 181 -17.22 -19.23 -4.39
N PRO A 182 -16.51 -18.20 -4.88
CA PRO A 182 -17.11 -17.18 -5.72
C PRO A 182 -17.69 -17.73 -7.02
N TYR A 183 -17.13 -18.82 -7.58
CA TYR A 183 -17.63 -19.46 -8.80
C TYR A 183 -18.94 -20.24 -8.60
N GLN A 184 -19.34 -20.47 -7.35
CA GLN A 184 -20.59 -21.14 -6.98
C GLN A 184 -21.52 -20.21 -6.20
N SER A 185 -21.23 -18.90 -6.20
CA SER A 185 -21.97 -17.88 -5.48
C SER A 185 -22.51 -16.83 -6.47
N PRO A 186 -23.59 -16.10 -6.13
CA PRO A 186 -24.06 -14.99 -6.96
C PRO A 186 -23.03 -13.85 -6.97
N VAL A 187 -22.51 -13.51 -8.14
CA VAL A 187 -21.63 -12.37 -8.38
C VAL A 187 -22.32 -11.41 -9.35
N ASN A 188 -22.80 -10.30 -8.81
CA ASN A 188 -23.39 -9.20 -9.56
C ASN A 188 -22.65 -7.92 -9.18
N ILE A 189 -21.97 -7.30 -10.14
CA ILE A 189 -20.97 -6.27 -9.92
C ILE A 189 -21.53 -4.91 -10.36
N TYR A 190 -21.39 -3.91 -9.51
CA TYR A 190 -21.59 -2.51 -9.85
C TYR A 190 -20.22 -1.84 -10.03
N GLU A 191 -19.80 -1.64 -11.28
CA GLU A 191 -18.56 -0.97 -11.63
C GLU A 191 -18.72 0.56 -11.50
N VAL A 192 -17.73 1.24 -10.91
CA VAL A 192 -17.81 2.67 -10.65
C VAL A 192 -16.45 3.36 -10.67
N HIS A 193 -16.44 4.56 -11.26
CA HIS A 193 -15.37 5.53 -11.10
C HIS A 193 -15.74 6.55 -10.01
N VAL A 194 -15.02 6.53 -8.88
CA VAL A 194 -15.32 7.34 -7.68
C VAL A 194 -15.45 8.83 -8.03
N GLY A 195 -14.54 9.37 -8.83
CA GLY A 195 -14.47 10.81 -9.16
C GLY A 195 -15.54 11.31 -10.13
N SER A 196 -16.38 10.44 -10.69
CA SER A 196 -17.45 10.82 -11.63
C SER A 196 -18.81 10.22 -11.31
N TRP A 197 -18.91 9.33 -10.31
CA TRP A 197 -20.20 8.78 -9.89
C TRP A 197 -21.16 9.86 -9.39
N ARG A 198 -20.65 10.75 -8.53
CA ARG A 198 -21.33 11.95 -8.05
C ARG A 198 -20.30 12.94 -7.54
N ARG A 199 -20.64 14.23 -7.61
CA ARG A 199 -19.83 15.34 -7.12
C ARG A 199 -20.67 16.26 -6.25
N HIS A 200 -19.99 17.08 -5.45
CA HIS A 200 -20.63 18.19 -4.75
C HIS A 200 -21.16 19.23 -5.77
N PRO A 201 -22.14 20.07 -5.40
CA PRO A 201 -22.71 21.07 -6.32
C PRO A 201 -21.71 22.08 -6.87
N ASP A 202 -20.62 22.33 -6.14
CA ASP A 202 -19.50 23.19 -6.53
C ASP A 202 -18.50 22.51 -7.48
N GLY A 203 -18.68 21.21 -7.76
CA GLY A 203 -17.84 20.43 -8.65
C GLY A 203 -16.70 19.68 -7.95
N GLU A 204 -16.56 19.82 -6.63
CA GLU A 204 -15.59 19.09 -5.83
C GLU A 204 -15.91 17.59 -5.75
N TYR A 205 -14.87 16.79 -5.54
CA TYR A 205 -15.03 15.36 -5.38
C TYR A 205 -15.69 15.02 -4.04
N LEU A 206 -16.44 13.92 -4.03
CA LEU A 206 -16.79 13.27 -2.77
C LEU A 206 -15.53 12.67 -2.14
N THR A 207 -15.42 12.78 -0.83
CA THR A 207 -14.46 11.96 -0.07
C THR A 207 -14.87 10.48 -0.11
N TYR A 208 -13.95 9.55 0.18
CA TYR A 208 -14.29 8.12 0.27
C TYR A 208 -15.41 7.85 1.27
N VAL A 209 -15.49 8.61 2.37
CA VAL A 209 -16.53 8.47 3.40
C VAL A 209 -17.89 8.94 2.89
N GLU A 210 -17.94 10.09 2.22
CA GLU A 210 -19.16 10.62 1.61
C GLU A 210 -19.64 9.75 0.45
N PHE A 211 -18.71 9.22 -0.34
CA PHE A 211 -18.99 8.24 -1.37
C PHE A 211 -19.58 6.96 -0.76
N ALA A 212 -18.94 6.37 0.25
CA ALA A 212 -19.43 5.19 0.96
C ALA A 212 -20.85 5.39 1.53
N GLN A 213 -21.12 6.57 2.11
CA GLN A 213 -22.43 6.92 2.67
C GLN A 213 -23.56 6.86 1.64
N GLN A 214 -23.26 7.10 0.37
CA GLN A 214 -24.26 7.21 -0.69
C GLN A 214 -24.29 5.97 -1.58
N VAL A 215 -23.13 5.43 -1.95
CA VAL A 215 -23.04 4.30 -2.88
C VAL A 215 -23.48 2.98 -2.23
N ILE A 216 -23.19 2.78 -0.94
CA ILE A 216 -23.49 1.50 -0.26
C ILE A 216 -25.01 1.26 -0.17
N PRO A 217 -25.84 2.21 0.30
CA PRO A 217 -27.30 2.04 0.28
C PRO A 217 -27.83 1.80 -1.14
N TYR A 218 -27.32 2.53 -2.14
CA TYR A 218 -27.74 2.39 -3.53
C TYR A 218 -27.43 0.99 -4.09
N VAL A 219 -26.19 0.53 -3.96
CA VAL A 219 -25.74 -0.80 -4.42
C VAL A 219 -26.55 -1.90 -3.75
N LYS A 220 -26.86 -1.74 -2.46
CA LYS A 220 -27.67 -2.69 -1.69
C LYS A 220 -29.14 -2.70 -2.11
N GLU A 221 -29.75 -1.54 -2.32
CA GLU A 221 -31.13 -1.40 -2.80
C GLU A 221 -31.29 -2.05 -4.18
N MET A 222 -30.30 -1.86 -5.06
CA MET A 222 -30.28 -2.42 -6.41
C MET A 222 -29.95 -3.92 -6.46
N GLY A 223 -29.55 -4.53 -5.33
CA GLY A 223 -29.30 -5.97 -5.23
C GLY A 223 -27.97 -6.45 -5.81
N TYR A 224 -26.98 -5.57 -5.95
CA TYR A 224 -25.61 -5.95 -6.31
C TYR A 224 -24.90 -6.63 -5.14
N THR A 225 -23.97 -7.54 -5.44
CA THR A 225 -23.18 -8.25 -4.42
C THR A 225 -21.76 -7.70 -4.28
N HIS A 226 -21.27 -7.00 -5.31
CA HIS A 226 -19.93 -6.42 -5.33
C HIS A 226 -19.93 -4.99 -5.88
N LEU A 227 -19.02 -4.18 -5.36
CA LEU A 227 -18.63 -2.88 -5.87
C LEU A 227 -17.25 -3.03 -6.53
N GLU A 228 -17.14 -2.72 -7.82
CA GLU A 228 -15.86 -2.70 -8.52
C GLU A 228 -15.42 -1.26 -8.74
N LEU A 229 -14.26 -0.91 -8.18
CA LEU A 229 -13.70 0.43 -8.30
C LEU A 229 -12.69 0.43 -9.45
N LEU A 230 -12.86 1.37 -10.37
CA LEU A 230 -11.76 1.79 -11.24
C LEU A 230 -10.54 2.20 -10.39
N PRO A 231 -9.32 2.22 -10.95
CA PRO A 231 -8.10 2.30 -10.14
C PRO A 231 -8.10 3.47 -9.14
N VAL A 232 -7.95 3.14 -7.86
CA VAL A 232 -7.88 4.09 -6.73
C VAL A 232 -6.45 4.35 -6.27
N MET A 233 -5.46 3.82 -6.98
CA MET A 233 -4.05 4.12 -6.79
C MET A 233 -3.72 5.53 -7.30
N GLU A 234 -2.67 6.16 -6.76
CA GLU A 234 -2.32 7.52 -7.15
C GLU A 234 -1.87 7.61 -8.62
N HIS A 235 -2.45 8.57 -9.34
CA HIS A 235 -2.26 8.79 -10.77
C HIS A 235 -2.31 10.30 -11.07
N PRO A 236 -1.51 10.83 -12.00
CA PRO A 236 -1.36 12.27 -12.19
C PRO A 236 -2.46 12.89 -13.05
N LEU A 237 -3.17 12.10 -13.86
CA LEU A 237 -4.10 12.59 -14.88
C LEU A 237 -5.50 11.98 -14.72
N ASP A 238 -6.51 12.80 -14.47
CA ASP A 238 -7.89 12.33 -14.29
C ASP A 238 -8.46 11.64 -15.53
N LEU A 239 -8.09 12.12 -16.72
CA LEU A 239 -8.55 11.57 -17.99
C LEU A 239 -8.01 10.16 -18.26
N SER A 240 -7.03 9.69 -17.48
CA SER A 240 -6.59 8.29 -17.51
C SER A 240 -7.58 7.35 -16.81
N TRP A 241 -8.57 7.88 -16.10
CA TRP A 241 -9.50 7.14 -15.23
C TRP A 241 -8.81 6.26 -14.18
N GLY A 242 -7.55 6.57 -13.86
CA GLY A 242 -6.73 5.81 -12.93
C GLY A 242 -5.75 4.84 -13.60
N TYR A 243 -5.86 4.56 -14.90
CA TYR A 243 -5.04 3.56 -15.58
C TYR A 243 -3.59 3.99 -15.87
N GLN A 244 -3.22 5.24 -15.59
CA GLN A 244 -1.83 5.72 -15.65
C GLN A 244 -1.27 5.91 -14.25
N VAL A 245 -1.12 4.81 -13.51
CA VAL A 245 -0.67 4.82 -12.11
C VAL A 245 0.79 5.27 -11.99
N THR A 246 1.06 6.09 -10.97
CA THR A 246 2.43 6.47 -10.57
C THR A 246 2.75 6.15 -9.12
N GLY A 247 1.74 6.05 -8.25
CA GLY A 247 1.88 5.66 -6.84
C GLY A 247 1.12 4.38 -6.55
N PHE A 248 1.73 3.23 -6.86
CA PHE A 248 1.09 1.92 -6.78
C PHE A 248 0.62 1.51 -5.38
N TYR A 249 1.33 1.97 -4.34
CA TYR A 249 1.01 1.69 -2.95
C TYR A 249 0.20 2.81 -2.27
N ALA A 250 -0.06 3.91 -2.96
CA ALA A 250 -0.73 5.07 -2.41
C ALA A 250 -2.19 5.11 -2.86
N ALA A 251 -3.11 5.23 -1.91
CA ALA A 251 -4.48 5.64 -2.23
C ALA A 251 -4.46 7.05 -2.82
N THR A 252 -5.21 7.30 -3.90
CA THR A 252 -5.23 8.64 -4.50
C THR A 252 -5.80 9.66 -3.52
N ALA A 253 -5.11 10.79 -3.38
CA ALA A 253 -5.46 11.86 -2.44
C ALA A 253 -6.72 12.66 -2.86
N ARG A 254 -7.22 12.45 -4.09
CA ARG A 254 -8.43 13.14 -4.62
C ARG A 254 -9.66 12.99 -3.74
N TYR A 255 -9.80 11.83 -3.11
CA TYR A 255 -11.00 11.47 -2.34
C TYR A 255 -10.70 11.41 -0.83
N GLY A 256 -9.53 11.90 -0.41
CA GLY A 256 -9.10 11.93 0.98
C GLY A 256 -7.96 10.96 1.30
N THR A 257 -7.92 10.49 2.54
CA THR A 257 -6.79 9.78 3.13
C THR A 257 -6.85 8.25 2.94
N PRO A 258 -5.73 7.53 3.09
CA PRO A 258 -5.73 6.06 3.07
C PRO A 258 -6.71 5.42 4.06
N ARG A 259 -6.85 5.96 5.29
CA ARG A 259 -7.85 5.45 6.26
C ARG A 259 -9.28 5.61 5.78
N GLN A 260 -9.58 6.65 5.01
CA GLN A 260 -10.92 6.84 4.47
C GLN A 260 -11.22 5.82 3.34
N LEU A 261 -10.21 5.39 2.57
CA LEU A 261 -10.35 4.25 1.66
C LEU A 261 -10.55 2.93 2.45
N MET A 262 -9.81 2.72 3.54
CA MET A 262 -10.04 1.58 4.45
C MET A 262 -11.49 1.58 4.97
N GLU A 263 -12.00 2.74 5.36
CA GLU A 263 -13.39 2.90 5.81
C GLU A 263 -14.42 2.59 4.74
N LEU A 264 -14.20 2.99 3.49
CA LEU A 264 -15.06 2.57 2.38
C LEU A 264 -15.13 1.04 2.30
N VAL A 265 -13.99 0.35 2.33
CA VAL A 265 -13.93 -1.11 2.26
C VAL A 265 -14.59 -1.77 3.47
N ASP A 266 -14.28 -1.31 4.69
CA ASP A 266 -14.86 -1.84 5.93
C ASP A 266 -16.39 -1.70 5.95
N ARG A 267 -16.90 -0.54 5.52
CA ARG A 267 -18.34 -0.30 5.44
C ARG A 267 -19.02 -1.14 4.35
N CYS A 268 -18.39 -1.37 3.21
CA CYS A 268 -18.88 -2.31 2.20
C CYS A 268 -19.00 -3.72 2.79
N HIS A 269 -17.96 -4.20 3.48
CA HIS A 269 -17.96 -5.52 4.11
C HIS A 269 -19.04 -5.66 5.19
N GLN A 270 -19.20 -4.66 6.07
CA GLN A 270 -20.28 -4.63 7.07
C GLN A 270 -21.68 -4.62 6.42
N ALA A 271 -21.82 -4.04 5.23
CA ALA A 271 -23.07 -4.04 4.47
C ALA A 271 -23.31 -5.35 3.70
N GLY A 272 -22.33 -6.26 3.64
CA GLY A 272 -22.39 -7.51 2.90
C GLY A 272 -22.00 -7.40 1.43
N ILE A 273 -21.23 -6.36 1.07
CA ILE A 273 -20.82 -6.05 -0.30
C ILE A 273 -19.33 -6.30 -0.44
N GLY A 274 -18.92 -7.11 -1.42
CA GLY A 274 -17.51 -7.30 -1.76
C GLY A 274 -16.95 -6.09 -2.50
N VAL A 275 -15.67 -5.80 -2.29
CA VAL A 275 -14.96 -4.75 -3.05
C VAL A 275 -13.94 -5.39 -3.98
N ILE A 276 -13.99 -5.01 -5.26
CA ILE A 276 -13.04 -5.38 -6.30
C ILE A 276 -12.31 -4.11 -6.70
N LEU A 277 -11.00 -4.20 -6.90
CA LEU A 277 -10.19 -3.08 -7.37
C LEU A 277 -9.61 -3.43 -8.73
N ASP A 278 -9.75 -2.52 -9.68
CA ASP A 278 -8.96 -2.57 -10.90
C ASP A 278 -7.48 -2.37 -10.58
N TRP A 279 -6.69 -3.36 -10.97
CA TRP A 279 -5.24 -3.36 -10.78
C TRP A 279 -4.53 -3.29 -12.14
N VAL A 280 -3.57 -2.38 -12.24
CA VAL A 280 -2.92 -2.01 -13.50
C VAL A 280 -1.42 -2.31 -13.39
N PRO A 281 -1.00 -3.58 -13.56
CA PRO A 281 0.40 -4.00 -13.41
C PRO A 281 1.35 -3.50 -14.50
#